data_AF-A0AAW1BFT0-F1
#
_entry.id   AF-A0AAW1BFT0-F1
#
_cell.length_a   1.000
_cell.length_b   1.000
_cell.length_c   1.000
_cell.angle_alpha   90.00
_cell.angle_beta   90.00
_cell.angle_gamma   90.00
#
_symmetry.space_group_name_H-M   'P 1'
#
loop_
_entity.id
_entity.type
_entity.pdbx_description
1 polymer ?
#
loop_
_entity_poly.entity_id
_entity_poly.type
_entity_poly.pdbx_seq_one_letter_code
_entity_poly.pdbx_strand_id
1 'polypeptide(L)'
;MAGLSGSRVGPWDVMAASPPSESCISDGPGSCMLYCGELEVGALGCCEHPICYRCFGQMWALCGVWYCAICWEELAQMVFGKKLPPFSTIILSQHEKKYDIYFTDGNIYAFYRKLLQHECLLWSESRAFPAIVELEQYMRKQHKLFCCKLCVKHLKIFTHERKWYSRKDLAQHRIYGDPDDTSHRGHLLCKFCDKQYLDNDELLIK
;
A
#
# COMPACT_ATOMS: atom_id res chain seq x y z
N MET A 1 -11.63 -28.81 29.39
CA MET A 1 -10.50 -28.17 28.67
C MET A 1 -10.59 -28.58 27.22
N ALA A 2 -10.99 -27.66 26.33
CA ALA A 2 -10.80 -27.77 24.89
C ALA A 2 -10.72 -26.33 24.36
N GLY A 3 -9.63 -26.04 23.66
CA GLY A 3 -9.08 -24.70 23.44
C GLY A 3 -9.92 -23.79 22.55
N LEU A 4 -9.85 -22.51 22.87
CA LEU A 4 -10.26 -21.40 22.02
C LEU A 4 -9.43 -21.43 20.74
N SER A 5 -10.07 -21.67 19.60
CA SER A 5 -9.50 -21.46 18.27
C SER A 5 -9.28 -19.95 18.09
N GLY A 6 -8.04 -19.50 18.23
CA GLY A 6 -7.65 -18.14 17.83
C GLY A 6 -7.88 -17.98 16.33
N SER A 7 -8.84 -17.14 15.96
CA SER A 7 -9.05 -16.72 14.57
C SER A 7 -7.75 -16.09 14.06
N ARG A 8 -7.15 -16.68 13.02
CA ARG A 8 -6.00 -16.06 12.34
C ARG A 8 -6.51 -14.82 11.61
N VAL A 9 -5.93 -13.67 11.95
CA VAL A 9 -6.14 -12.40 11.27
C VAL A 9 -5.67 -12.55 9.83
N GLY A 10 -6.54 -12.21 8.88
CA GLY A 10 -6.32 -12.35 7.45
C GLY A 10 -5.31 -11.34 6.87
N PRO A 11 -4.71 -11.59 5.69
CA PRO A 11 -3.90 -10.58 5.00
C PRO A 11 -4.76 -9.38 4.58
N TRP A 12 -6.05 -9.63 4.36
CA TRP A 12 -7.09 -8.64 4.08
C TRP A 12 -7.35 -7.70 5.27
N ASP A 13 -7.26 -8.17 6.52
CA ASP A 13 -7.40 -7.33 7.72
C ASP A 13 -6.24 -6.33 7.89
N VAL A 14 -5.05 -6.68 7.40
CA VAL A 14 -3.84 -5.83 7.48
C VAL A 14 -3.82 -4.77 6.37
N MET A 15 -4.54 -5.01 5.28
CA MET A 15 -4.62 -4.14 4.10
C MET A 15 -5.71 -3.07 4.19
N ALA A 16 -6.11 -2.65 5.39
CA ALA A 16 -7.11 -1.61 5.61
C ALA A 16 -6.73 -0.25 4.97
N ALA A 17 -6.96 -0.13 3.67
CA ALA A 17 -7.02 1.08 2.88
C ALA A 17 -7.69 0.75 1.55
N SER A 18 -8.96 1.14 1.47
CA SER A 18 -9.86 1.13 0.32
C SER A 18 -10.42 -0.23 -0.10
N PRO A 19 -11.76 -0.39 -0.18
CA PRO A 19 -12.32 -1.54 -0.88
C PRO A 19 -11.85 -1.51 -2.33
N PRO A 20 -11.70 -2.68 -3.00
CA PRO A 20 -11.55 -2.70 -4.44
C PRO A 20 -12.70 -1.89 -5.03
N SER A 21 -12.38 -0.93 -5.91
CA SER A 21 -13.40 -0.22 -6.69
C SER A 21 -14.35 -1.26 -7.27
N GLU A 22 -15.66 -1.10 -7.01
CA GLU A 22 -16.67 -2.08 -7.41
C GLU A 22 -16.50 -2.46 -8.89
N SER A 23 -16.42 -3.77 -9.12
CA SER A 23 -16.37 -4.47 -10.40
C SER A 23 -15.10 -4.31 -11.25
N CYS A 24 -14.16 -5.22 -11.03
CA CYS A 24 -13.61 -5.97 -12.14
C CYS A 24 -13.04 -7.31 -11.66
N ILE A 25 -13.81 -8.38 -11.87
CA ILE A 25 -13.22 -9.71 -11.97
C ILE A 25 -12.73 -9.80 -13.41
N SER A 26 -11.45 -9.55 -13.64
CA SER A 26 -10.82 -9.93 -14.90
C SER A 26 -10.27 -11.35 -14.73
N ASP A 27 -11.07 -12.34 -15.11
CA ASP A 27 -10.69 -13.76 -15.20
C ASP A 27 -9.77 -14.00 -16.41
N GLY A 28 -8.69 -13.23 -16.50
CA GLY A 28 -7.66 -13.36 -17.53
C GLY A 28 -6.34 -13.85 -16.92
N PRO A 29 -5.61 -14.76 -17.58
CA PRO A 29 -4.24 -15.07 -17.16
C PRO A 29 -3.39 -13.79 -17.25
N GLY A 30 -3.07 -13.19 -16.11
CA GLY A 30 -2.31 -11.93 -16.03
C GLY A 30 -2.98 -10.80 -15.22
N SER A 31 -4.10 -11.04 -14.53
CA SER A 31 -4.67 -10.11 -13.56
C SER A 31 -4.17 -10.38 -12.14
N CYS A 32 -4.04 -9.33 -11.34
CA CYS A 32 -3.71 -9.48 -9.92
C CYS A 32 -4.98 -9.76 -9.10
N MET A 33 -4.98 -10.85 -8.33
CA MET A 33 -6.12 -11.22 -7.49
C MET A 33 -6.37 -10.27 -6.31
N LEU A 34 -5.40 -9.41 -5.99
CA LEU A 34 -5.49 -8.44 -4.88
C LEU A 34 -5.90 -7.04 -5.38
N TYR A 35 -5.33 -6.62 -6.52
CA TYR A 35 -5.63 -5.34 -7.15
C TYR A 35 -6.17 -5.62 -8.55
N CYS A 36 -7.42 -5.26 -8.82
CA CYS A 36 -7.98 -5.47 -10.15
C CYS A 36 -7.25 -4.58 -11.19
N GLY A 37 -6.19 -5.10 -11.81
CA GLY A 37 -5.41 -4.43 -12.83
C GLY A 37 -4.47 -5.38 -13.55
N GLU A 38 -4.04 -4.99 -14.75
CA GLU A 38 -3.09 -5.77 -15.55
C GLU A 38 -1.70 -5.81 -14.87
N LEU A 39 -1.10 -7.00 -14.83
CA LEU A 39 0.25 -7.22 -14.31
C LEU A 39 1.29 -6.73 -15.32
N GLU A 40 1.54 -5.41 -15.38
CA GLU A 40 2.70 -4.91 -16.13
C GLU A 40 4.02 -5.40 -15.53
N VAL A 41 4.06 -5.53 -14.20
CA VAL A 41 5.19 -6.07 -13.42
C VAL A 41 4.63 -6.96 -12.31
N GLY A 42 4.97 -8.24 -12.36
CA GLY A 42 4.67 -9.21 -11.31
C GLY A 42 5.85 -9.39 -10.35
N ALA A 43 5.54 -9.91 -9.17
CA ALA A 43 6.45 -10.45 -8.19
C ALA A 43 6.14 -11.95 -8.02
N LEU A 44 7.16 -12.78 -8.04
CA LEU A 44 7.06 -14.24 -7.92
C LEU A 44 8.02 -14.74 -6.84
N GLY A 45 7.48 -15.55 -5.92
CA GLY A 45 8.26 -16.26 -4.91
C GLY A 45 8.43 -17.73 -5.25
N CYS A 46 9.10 -18.47 -4.36
CA CYS A 46 9.26 -19.93 -4.46
C CYS A 46 7.94 -20.70 -4.51
N CYS A 47 6.85 -20.14 -3.96
CA CYS A 47 5.52 -20.72 -4.00
C CYS A 47 4.80 -20.55 -5.36
N GLU A 48 5.44 -19.90 -6.33
CA GLU A 48 4.96 -19.69 -7.71
C GLU A 48 3.61 -18.97 -7.85
N HIS A 49 3.11 -18.34 -6.80
CA HIS A 49 1.92 -17.50 -6.84
C HIS A 49 2.28 -16.08 -7.30
N PRO A 50 1.78 -15.61 -8.46
CA PRO A 50 2.07 -14.28 -8.95
C PRO A 50 1.28 -13.22 -8.17
N ILE A 51 1.98 -12.16 -7.74
CA ILE A 51 1.40 -10.98 -7.07
C ILE A 51 1.84 -9.74 -7.86
N CYS A 52 1.01 -8.69 -7.98
CA CYS A 52 1.49 -7.47 -8.62
C CYS A 52 2.53 -6.77 -7.75
N TYR A 53 3.45 -6.05 -8.39
CA TYR A 53 4.49 -5.31 -7.68
C TYR A 53 3.95 -4.28 -6.67
N ARG A 54 2.75 -3.72 -6.91
CA ARG A 54 2.08 -2.78 -5.99
C ARG A 54 1.62 -3.48 -4.71
N CYS A 55 0.83 -4.55 -4.83
CA CYS A 55 0.37 -5.32 -3.69
C CYS A 55 1.53 -5.91 -2.91
N PHE A 56 2.53 -6.43 -3.61
CA PHE A 56 3.75 -6.89 -2.96
C PHE A 56 4.44 -5.76 -2.19
N GLY A 57 4.68 -4.62 -2.84
CA GLY A 57 5.32 -3.47 -2.18
C GLY A 57 4.51 -2.98 -0.97
N GLN A 58 3.19 -3.03 -1.03
CA GLN A 58 2.32 -2.64 0.07
C GLN A 58 2.43 -3.62 1.24
N MET A 59 2.30 -4.93 0.99
CA MET A 59 2.48 -5.99 2.00
C MET A 59 3.84 -5.86 2.69
N TRP A 60 4.90 -5.75 1.89
CA TRP A 60 6.26 -5.83 2.40
C TRP A 60 6.75 -4.49 2.98
N ALA A 61 6.70 -3.43 2.17
CA ALA A 61 7.30 -2.15 2.58
C ALA A 61 6.41 -1.37 3.55
N LEU A 62 5.08 -1.50 3.48
CA LEU A 62 4.16 -0.69 4.29
C LEU A 62 3.55 -1.48 5.45
N CYS A 63 3.22 -2.76 5.26
CA CYS A 63 2.59 -3.59 6.27
C CYS A 63 3.58 -4.48 7.05
N GLY A 64 4.79 -4.72 6.53
CA GLY A 64 5.75 -5.63 7.15
C GLY A 64 5.28 -7.09 7.17
N VAL A 65 4.48 -7.48 6.17
CA VAL A 65 3.93 -8.82 5.98
C VAL A 65 4.78 -9.57 4.95
N TRP A 66 5.36 -10.71 5.36
CA TRP A 66 6.34 -11.48 4.57
C TRP A 66 5.83 -12.85 4.12
N TYR A 67 4.52 -13.07 4.12
CA TYR A 67 3.90 -14.32 3.68
C TYR A 67 3.09 -14.11 2.39
N CYS A 68 2.93 -15.18 1.61
CA CYS A 68 2.10 -15.17 0.42
C CYS A 68 0.64 -14.98 0.79
N ALA A 69 -0.05 -14.02 0.16
CA ALA A 69 -1.48 -13.78 0.40
C ALA A 69 -2.38 -14.95 -0.05
N ILE A 70 -1.85 -15.86 -0.88
CA ILE A 70 -2.59 -17.00 -1.46
C ILE A 70 -2.35 -18.27 -0.63
N CYS A 71 -1.10 -18.70 -0.48
CA CYS A 71 -0.76 -19.96 0.20
C CYS A 71 -0.23 -19.80 1.63
N TRP A 72 -0.03 -18.57 2.12
CA TRP A 72 0.49 -18.27 3.46
C TRP A 72 1.91 -18.75 3.77
N GLU A 73 2.64 -19.25 2.77
CA GLU A 73 4.06 -19.58 2.92
C GLU A 73 4.91 -18.32 3.08
N GLU A 74 5.96 -18.41 3.89
CA GLU A 74 6.93 -17.35 4.07
C GLU A 74 7.71 -17.12 2.78
N LEU A 75 7.79 -15.86 2.36
CA LEU A 75 8.41 -15.44 1.13
C LEU A 75 9.85 -14.98 1.40
N ALA A 76 10.77 -15.94 1.53
CA ALA A 76 12.17 -15.62 1.82
C ALA A 76 12.88 -14.92 0.64
N GLN A 77 12.45 -15.18 -0.60
CA GLN A 77 13.04 -14.60 -1.81
C GLN A 77 11.95 -14.30 -2.82
N MET A 78 12.07 -13.14 -3.48
CA MET A 78 11.09 -12.68 -4.45
C MET A 78 11.77 -12.10 -5.69
N VAL A 79 11.24 -12.41 -6.87
CA VAL A 79 11.74 -11.89 -8.14
C VAL A 79 10.67 -11.01 -8.78
N PHE A 80 11.06 -9.82 -9.23
CA PHE A 80 10.20 -8.88 -9.95
C PHE A 80 10.52 -8.87 -11.43
N GLY A 81 9.48 -8.90 -12.27
CA GLY A 81 9.60 -8.83 -13.72
C GLY A 81 8.26 -8.85 -14.44
N LYS A 82 8.26 -8.61 -15.75
CA LYS A 82 7.02 -8.60 -16.56
C LYS A 82 6.52 -10.00 -16.92
N LYS A 83 7.43 -10.84 -17.41
CA LYS A 83 7.19 -12.24 -17.78
C LYS A 83 8.22 -13.08 -17.07
N LEU A 84 7.83 -13.60 -15.90
CA LEU A 84 8.72 -14.40 -15.08
C LEU A 84 8.62 -15.87 -15.51
N PRO A 85 9.76 -16.54 -15.79
CA PRO A 85 9.78 -17.99 -15.96
C PRO A 85 9.60 -18.68 -14.59
N PRO A 86 9.48 -20.01 -14.53
CA PRO A 86 9.40 -20.73 -13.25
C PRO A 86 10.53 -20.34 -12.31
N PHE A 87 10.22 -20.22 -11.02
CA PHE A 87 11.14 -19.60 -10.05
C PHE A 87 12.51 -20.29 -10.03
N SER A 88 12.52 -21.62 -10.16
CA SER A 88 13.72 -22.46 -10.20
C SER A 88 14.69 -22.17 -11.35
N THR A 89 14.24 -21.49 -12.41
CA THR A 89 15.03 -21.21 -13.63
C THR A 89 15.60 -19.79 -13.66
N ILE A 90 15.25 -18.94 -12.68
CA ILE A 90 15.65 -17.53 -12.65
C ILE A 90 17.08 -17.40 -12.14
N ILE A 91 17.94 -16.75 -12.92
CA ILE A 91 19.29 -16.40 -12.50
C ILE A 91 19.24 -15.10 -11.68
N LEU A 92 19.49 -15.23 -10.39
CA LEU A 92 19.47 -14.14 -9.43
C LEU A 92 20.76 -13.32 -9.51
N SER A 93 20.69 -12.06 -9.96
CA SER A 93 21.88 -11.22 -10.17
C SER A 93 21.75 -9.82 -9.53
N GLN A 94 20.74 -9.04 -9.93
CA GLN A 94 20.43 -7.74 -9.31
C GLN A 94 19.54 -7.94 -8.09
N HIS A 95 19.95 -7.43 -6.92
CA HIS A 95 19.19 -7.60 -5.69
C HIS A 95 19.22 -6.39 -4.74
N GLU A 96 18.12 -6.20 -4.02
CA GLU A 96 18.02 -5.33 -2.86
C GLU A 96 18.34 -6.13 -1.59
N LYS A 97 19.50 -5.88 -0.99
CA LYS A 97 20.07 -6.68 0.12
C LYS A 97 19.22 -6.75 1.38
N LYS A 98 18.41 -5.72 1.64
CA LYS A 98 17.67 -5.62 2.90
C LYS A 98 16.57 -6.69 2.99
N TYR A 99 16.07 -7.14 1.84
CA TYR A 99 14.84 -7.92 1.75
C TYR A 99 14.94 -9.09 0.77
N ASP A 100 16.14 -9.41 0.25
CA ASP A 100 16.34 -10.46 -0.76
C ASP A 100 15.34 -10.40 -1.93
N ILE A 101 15.14 -9.17 -2.43
CA ILE A 101 14.32 -8.89 -3.61
C ILE A 101 15.23 -8.83 -4.82
N TYR A 102 14.89 -9.59 -5.86
CA TYR A 102 15.61 -9.66 -7.12
C TYR A 102 14.83 -9.02 -8.26
N PHE A 103 15.54 -8.45 -9.22
CA PHE A 103 14.93 -7.78 -10.37
C PHE A 103 15.45 -8.39 -11.67
N THR A 104 14.55 -8.62 -12.64
CA THR A 104 14.94 -9.16 -13.95
C THR A 104 15.81 -8.19 -14.75
N ASP A 105 15.62 -6.89 -14.54
CA ASP A 105 16.37 -5.84 -15.23
C ASP A 105 16.33 -4.51 -14.46
N GLY A 106 17.17 -3.57 -14.92
CA GLY A 106 17.32 -2.26 -14.28
C GLY A 106 16.08 -1.36 -14.39
N ASN A 107 15.19 -1.56 -15.36
CA ASN A 107 13.95 -0.80 -15.46
C ASN A 107 12.97 -1.24 -14.36
N ILE A 108 12.87 -2.55 -14.12
CA ILE A 108 12.03 -3.11 -13.04
C ILE A 108 12.54 -2.66 -11.67
N TYR A 109 13.86 -2.64 -11.48
CA TYR A 109 14.46 -2.03 -10.28
C TYR A 109 14.12 -0.54 -10.15
N ALA A 110 14.21 0.24 -11.25
CA ALA A 110 13.84 1.65 -11.23
C ALA A 110 12.35 1.87 -10.90
N PHE A 111 11.45 1.03 -11.43
CA PHE A 111 10.03 1.06 -11.09
C PHE A 111 9.79 0.78 -9.61
N TYR A 112 10.43 -0.26 -9.05
CA TYR A 112 10.33 -0.57 -7.63
C TYR A 112 10.83 0.58 -6.75
N ARG A 113 11.98 1.18 -7.09
CA ARG A 113 12.48 2.35 -6.36
C ARG A 113 11.53 3.53 -6.44
N LYS A 114 10.96 3.80 -7.62
CA LYS A 114 9.99 4.89 -7.81
C LYS A 114 8.72 4.67 -7.00
N LEU A 115 8.23 3.43 -6.91
CA LEU A 115 7.06 3.08 -6.09
C LEU A 115 7.25 3.49 -4.61
N LEU A 116 8.47 3.36 -4.09
CA LEU A 116 8.80 3.69 -2.69
C LEU A 116 9.22 5.14 -2.48
N GLN A 117 9.43 5.92 -3.54
CA GLN A 117 9.89 7.30 -3.43
C GLN A 117 8.79 8.22 -2.89
N HIS A 118 9.20 9.17 -2.03
CA HIS A 118 8.36 10.29 -1.66
C HIS A 118 8.66 11.44 -2.62
N GLU A 119 7.74 11.77 -3.52
CA GLU A 119 7.92 12.88 -4.47
C GLU A 119 6.73 13.83 -4.48
N CYS A 120 6.97 15.08 -4.89
CA CYS A 120 5.90 16.04 -5.12
C CYS A 120 5.21 15.72 -6.45
N LEU A 121 3.89 15.53 -6.42
CA LEU A 121 3.09 15.24 -7.62
C LEU A 121 2.74 16.47 -8.47
N LEU A 122 3.02 17.68 -7.97
CA LEU A 122 2.62 18.95 -8.59
C LEU A 122 3.73 19.64 -9.37
N TRP A 123 4.98 19.21 -9.23
CA TRP A 123 6.14 19.85 -9.85
C TRP A 123 6.94 18.84 -10.66
N SER A 124 7.38 19.24 -11.85
CA SER A 124 8.05 18.38 -12.82
C SER A 124 9.50 18.06 -12.46
N GLU A 125 10.17 18.89 -11.67
CA GLU A 125 11.46 18.52 -11.08
C GLU A 125 11.20 17.56 -9.91
N SER A 126 11.29 16.25 -10.21
CA SER A 126 11.17 15.16 -9.24
C SER A 126 12.28 15.26 -8.20
N ARG A 127 12.00 16.02 -7.12
CA ARG A 127 12.76 15.94 -5.89
C ARG A 127 12.21 14.78 -5.08
N ALA A 128 13.02 13.71 -4.97
CA ALA A 128 12.77 12.66 -4.02
C ALA A 128 13.11 13.13 -2.59
N PHE A 129 12.20 12.90 -1.66
CA PHE A 129 12.37 13.14 -0.23
C PHE A 129 12.69 11.81 0.47
N PRO A 130 13.60 11.79 1.45
CA PRO A 130 13.97 10.56 2.15
C PRO A 130 12.88 10.07 3.12
N ALA A 131 11.95 10.93 3.54
CA ALA A 131 10.85 10.59 4.42
C ALA A 131 9.58 11.36 4.09
N ILE A 132 8.41 10.75 4.36
CA ILE A 132 7.10 11.38 4.16
C ILE A 132 6.95 12.71 4.91
N VAL A 133 7.53 12.81 6.12
CA VAL A 133 7.48 14.04 6.94
C VAL A 133 8.15 15.22 6.23
N GLU A 134 9.23 14.97 5.48
CA GLU A 134 9.90 16.01 4.72
C GLU A 134 9.08 16.46 3.52
N LEU A 135 8.44 15.52 2.82
CA LEU A 135 7.48 15.82 1.77
C LEU A 135 6.30 16.64 2.31
N GLU A 136 5.74 16.29 3.47
CA GLU A 136 4.66 17.06 4.12
C GLU A 136 5.06 18.50 4.43
N GLN A 137 6.29 18.71 4.90
CA GLN A 137 6.81 20.06 5.15
C GLN A 137 6.94 20.84 3.84
N TYR A 138 7.43 20.20 2.78
CA TYR A 138 7.55 20.80 1.46
C TYR A 138 6.18 21.18 0.88
N MET A 139 5.23 20.24 0.86
CA MET A 139 3.87 20.44 0.35
C MET A 139 3.15 21.57 1.08
N ARG A 140 3.31 21.66 2.41
CA ARG A 140 2.78 22.75 3.21
C ARG A 140 3.39 24.10 2.86
N LYS A 141 4.71 24.17 2.67
CA LYS A 141 5.41 25.44 2.42
C LYS A 141 5.14 25.97 1.01
N GLN A 142 5.31 25.11 0.01
CA GLN A 142 5.28 25.47 -1.41
C GLN A 142 3.87 25.46 -1.99
N HIS A 143 3.05 24.46 -1.65
CA HIS A 143 1.74 24.27 -2.29
C HIS A 143 0.56 24.63 -1.39
N LYS A 144 0.80 24.94 -0.11
CA LYS A 144 -0.25 25.15 0.91
C LYS A 144 -1.22 23.97 1.01
N LEU A 145 -0.71 22.76 0.76
CA LEU A 145 -1.46 21.51 0.84
C LEU A 145 -1.04 20.69 2.06
N PHE A 146 -1.97 19.87 2.52
CA PHE A 146 -1.87 19.11 3.77
C PHE A 146 -2.40 17.69 3.56
N CYS A 147 -1.79 16.72 4.24
CA CYS A 147 -2.32 15.37 4.34
C CYS A 147 -3.14 15.20 5.63
N CYS A 148 -4.03 14.20 5.67
CA CYS A 148 -4.70 13.83 6.91
C CYS A 148 -3.78 12.97 7.78
N LYS A 149 -3.50 13.44 9.00
CA LYS A 149 -2.60 12.73 9.95
C LYS A 149 -3.11 11.35 10.35
N LEU A 150 -4.43 11.18 10.45
CA LEU A 150 -5.03 9.87 10.75
C LEU A 150 -4.80 8.92 9.57
N CYS A 151 -5.12 9.36 8.36
CA CYS A 151 -4.85 8.57 7.16
C CYS A 151 -3.36 8.23 6.98
N VAL A 152 -2.44 9.14 7.32
CA VAL A 152 -0.99 8.85 7.28
C VAL A 152 -0.61 7.74 8.26
N LYS A 153 -1.19 7.76 9.46
CA LYS A 153 -0.88 6.78 10.51
C LYS A 153 -1.47 5.40 10.20
N HIS A 154 -2.69 5.37 9.68
CA HIS A 154 -3.49 4.14 9.61
C HIS A 154 -3.56 3.54 8.21
N LEU A 155 -3.60 4.35 7.13
CA LEU A 155 -3.65 3.83 5.77
C LEU A 155 -2.26 3.41 5.28
N LYS A 156 -2.13 2.14 4.92
CA LYS A 156 -0.92 1.52 4.36
C LYS A 156 -0.87 1.70 2.85
N ILE A 157 -0.88 2.94 2.37
CA ILE A 157 -0.81 3.29 0.93
C ILE A 157 0.50 4.00 0.59
N PHE A 158 0.90 3.93 -0.68
CA PHE A 158 2.09 4.60 -1.15
C PHE A 158 1.90 6.12 -1.21
N THR A 159 3.01 6.85 -1.30
CA THR A 159 2.98 8.31 -1.23
C THR A 159 2.28 8.94 -2.42
N HIS A 160 2.46 8.39 -3.62
CA HIS A 160 1.79 8.87 -4.83
C HIS A 160 0.27 8.61 -4.83
N GLU A 161 -0.20 7.67 -4.01
CA GLU A 161 -1.64 7.39 -3.82
C GLU A 161 -2.28 8.29 -2.76
N ARG A 162 -1.48 9.04 -1.98
CA ARG A 162 -2.02 9.92 -0.93
C ARG A 162 -2.62 11.19 -1.51
N LYS A 163 -3.84 11.49 -1.09
CA LYS A 163 -4.50 12.77 -1.38
C LYS A 163 -3.90 13.91 -0.55
N TRP A 164 -3.81 15.06 -1.21
CA TRP A 164 -3.32 16.32 -0.64
C TRP A 164 -4.44 17.35 -0.70
N TYR A 165 -4.74 17.97 0.44
CA TYR A 165 -5.93 18.78 0.63
C TYR A 165 -5.55 20.24 0.87
N SER A 166 -6.42 21.16 0.40
CA SER A 166 -6.42 22.50 0.96
C SER A 166 -6.89 22.45 2.43
N ARG A 167 -6.75 23.56 3.17
CA ARG A 167 -7.27 23.63 4.56
C ARG A 167 -8.77 23.35 4.64
N LYS A 168 -9.54 23.87 3.68
CA LYS A 168 -10.99 23.71 3.62
C LYS A 168 -11.34 22.25 3.35
N ASP A 169 -10.69 21.65 2.35
CA ASP A 169 -10.98 20.28 1.94
C ASP A 169 -10.53 19.28 3.00
N LEU A 170 -9.44 19.56 3.73
CA LEU A 170 -9.01 18.71 4.85
C LEU A 170 -10.02 18.72 5.99
N ALA A 171 -10.65 19.88 6.27
CA ALA A 171 -11.70 19.95 7.28
C ALA A 171 -12.94 19.18 6.83
N GLN A 172 -13.32 19.29 5.55
CA GLN A 172 -14.41 18.53 4.97
C GLN A 172 -14.14 17.02 5.00
N HIS A 173 -12.96 16.58 4.55
CA HIS A 173 -12.50 15.19 4.61
C HIS A 173 -12.65 14.60 6.02
N ARG A 174 -12.24 15.34 7.04
CA ARG A 174 -12.30 14.87 8.43
C ARG A 174 -13.73 14.70 8.95
N ILE A 175 -14.68 15.51 8.50
CA ILE A 175 -16.04 15.54 9.04
C ILE A 175 -17.00 14.67 8.21
N TYR A 176 -16.90 14.76 6.90
CA TYR A 176 -17.86 14.18 5.95
C TYR A 176 -17.24 13.17 5.00
N GLY A 177 -15.91 13.05 5.00
CA GLY A 177 -15.19 12.26 4.02
C GLY A 177 -14.92 13.01 2.72
N ASP A 178 -14.43 12.27 1.74
CA ASP A 178 -14.10 12.79 0.42
C ASP A 178 -15.35 12.75 -0.50
N PRO A 179 -15.69 13.83 -1.23
CA PRO A 179 -16.88 13.84 -2.09
C PRO A 179 -16.82 12.81 -3.22
N ASP A 180 -15.62 12.51 -3.68
CA ASP A 180 -15.29 11.59 -4.77
C ASP A 180 -15.06 10.14 -4.29
N ASP A 181 -15.07 9.90 -2.98
CA ASP A 181 -14.84 8.58 -2.39
C ASP A 181 -15.84 8.30 -1.27
N THR A 182 -16.86 7.49 -1.57
CA THR A 182 -17.92 7.12 -0.63
C THR A 182 -17.51 6.04 0.36
N SER A 183 -16.31 5.46 0.22
CA SER A 183 -15.82 4.42 1.13
C SER A 183 -15.50 4.96 2.52
N HIS A 184 -15.16 6.24 2.63
CA HIS A 184 -14.84 6.91 3.89
C HIS A 184 -15.80 8.07 4.14
N ARG A 185 -16.63 7.97 5.18
CA ARG A 185 -17.61 9.01 5.55
C ARG A 185 -17.07 10.06 6.55
N GLY A 186 -15.76 10.24 6.55
CA GLY A 186 -15.04 11.08 7.53
C GLY A 186 -14.60 10.30 8.76
N HIS A 187 -13.82 10.95 9.62
CA HIS A 187 -13.27 10.35 10.83
C HIS A 187 -14.24 10.49 12.00
N LEU A 188 -14.44 9.40 12.74
CA LEU A 188 -15.39 9.36 13.85
C LEU A 188 -14.90 10.23 15.00
N LEU A 189 -15.72 11.21 15.39
CA LEU A 189 -15.45 12.04 16.56
C LEU A 189 -15.80 11.27 17.84
N CYS A 190 -14.83 11.12 18.72
CA CYS A 190 -15.02 10.61 20.07
C CYS A 190 -15.74 11.64 20.93
N LYS A 191 -16.97 11.33 21.32
CA LYS A 191 -17.82 12.21 22.15
C LYS A 191 -17.29 12.46 23.57
N PHE A 192 -16.23 11.76 23.98
CA PHE A 192 -15.67 11.85 25.34
C PHE A 192 -14.32 12.56 25.41
N CYS A 193 -13.58 12.64 24.31
CA CYS A 193 -12.25 13.27 24.32
C CYS A 193 -11.94 14.14 23.09
N ASP A 194 -12.95 14.43 22.26
CA ASP A 194 -12.86 15.25 21.04
C ASP A 194 -11.80 14.80 20.02
N LYS A 195 -11.32 13.56 20.11
CA LYS A 195 -10.39 12.96 19.15
C LYS A 195 -11.14 12.37 17.97
N GLN A 196 -10.54 12.44 16.80
CA GLN A 196 -11.04 11.80 15.59
C GLN A 196 -10.35 10.44 15.39
N TYR A 197 -11.12 9.41 15.05
CA TYR A 197 -10.68 8.03 14.84
C TYR A 197 -10.97 7.58 13.39
N LEU A 198 -10.19 6.64 12.87
CA LEU A 198 -10.35 6.18 11.48
C LEU A 198 -11.66 5.41 11.29
N ASP A 199 -12.01 4.52 12.24
CA ASP A 199 -13.17 3.63 12.19
C ASP A 199 -13.76 3.36 13.60
N ASN A 200 -14.84 2.59 13.67
CA ASN A 200 -15.52 2.23 14.92
C ASN A 200 -14.72 1.23 15.78
N ASP A 201 -13.79 0.49 15.19
CA ASP A 201 -13.08 -0.59 15.89
C ASP A 201 -12.04 -0.01 16.88
N GLU A 202 -11.48 1.17 16.61
CA GLU A 202 -10.65 1.90 17.59
C GLU A 202 -11.45 2.53 18.76
N LEU A 203 -12.79 2.63 18.66
CA LEU A 203 -13.64 3.17 19.73
C LEU A 203 -14.02 2.13 20.80
N LEU A 204 -13.86 0.83 20.52
CA LEU A 204 -14.33 -0.26 21.40
C LEU A 204 -13.26 -0.80 22.38
N ILE A 205 -12.05 -0.23 22.40
CA ILE A 205 -10.96 -0.66 23.29
C ILE A 205 -10.78 0.31 24.48
N LYS A 206 -11.86 0.94 24.95
CA LYS A 206 -11.83 1.71 26.21
C LYS A 206 -13.06 1.48 27.06
#